data_AF-A0A7W5ASC0-F1
#
_entry.id   AF-A0A7W5ASC0-F1
#
_cell.length_a   1.000
_cell.length_b   1.000
_cell.length_c   1.000
_cell.angle_alpha   90.00
_cell.angle_beta   90.00
_cell.angle_gamma   90.00
#
_symmetry.space_group_name_H-M   'P 1'
#
loop_
_entity.id
_entity.type
_entity.pdbx_description
1 polymer ?
#
loop_
_entity_poly.entity_id
_entity_poly.type
_entity_poly.pdbx_seq_one_letter_code
_entity_poly.pdbx_strand_id
1 'polypeptide(L)'
;MSIYPLGLRIEGRRVLVVGGGTVATRRVPALIAAGARVEIVAPELTPTLQGHVDAGRAVWTPRRFAPADVEGAWLVHVAIDDPEAAAQVSLAAEEHRIFCVRADDRDAATAWTPAVTRHGQVTVAVTDGGDRRRAMAVRDMVAGVLEATPPAAPELKGVALVGAGPGDPELITVKGRRLLAAADVVVADRLIPGMLLGELRPEVELIDAAKIPYGPQAAQEEINRILVDRASQGRFVVRLKGGDNFVFGRGGEEALACARAGVPVLVVPGVTSSIAAPALAGIPVTHRGVAHEFTVISGHIPPDHPDTLVDWAALARMRGTVVVMMGLRNLPKIAERLIAEGRSADTPVAVVQEGSTAHQRSLTSTLGAVAEATAAAGIRTPAVVVIGDVVTVGEGLTLSG
;
A
#
# COMPACT_ATOMS: atom_id res chain seq x y z
N MET A 1 -28.08 -30.62 -12.09
CA MET A 1 -26.95 -31.48 -11.65
C MET A 1 -26.46 -31.01 -10.29
N SER A 2 -25.99 -31.93 -9.44
CA SER A 2 -25.37 -31.58 -8.14
C SER A 2 -23.86 -31.40 -8.31
N ILE A 3 -23.29 -30.36 -7.69
CA ILE A 3 -21.85 -30.11 -7.71
C ILE A 3 -21.20 -30.68 -6.45
N TYR A 4 -20.05 -31.32 -6.59
CA TYR A 4 -19.23 -31.71 -5.44
C TYR A 4 -18.30 -30.54 -5.08
N PRO A 5 -18.45 -29.92 -3.89
CA PRO A 5 -17.63 -28.77 -3.51
C PRO A 5 -16.21 -29.22 -3.21
N LEU A 6 -15.26 -28.79 -4.03
CA LEU A 6 -13.84 -29.07 -3.85
C LEU A 6 -13.01 -27.83 -4.20
N GLY A 7 -11.86 -27.68 -3.55
CA GLY A 7 -10.85 -26.68 -3.89
C GLY A 7 -9.73 -27.29 -4.74
N LEU A 8 -9.21 -26.54 -5.71
CA LEU A 8 -8.09 -26.96 -6.55
C LEU A 8 -6.79 -26.27 -6.10
N ARG A 9 -5.74 -27.06 -5.87
CA ARG A 9 -4.37 -26.54 -5.75
C ARG A 9 -3.73 -26.53 -7.14
N ILE A 10 -3.61 -25.35 -7.74
CA ILE A 10 -3.11 -25.17 -9.11
C ILE A 10 -1.75 -24.48 -9.20
N GLU A 11 -1.09 -24.26 -8.07
CA GLU A 11 0.26 -23.70 -8.02
C GLU A 11 1.23 -24.54 -8.87
N GLY A 12 1.91 -23.90 -9.82
CA GLY A 12 2.81 -24.53 -10.78
C GLY A 12 2.12 -25.42 -11.83
N ARG A 13 0.80 -25.58 -11.79
CA ARG A 13 0.05 -26.44 -12.71
C ARG A 13 -0.36 -25.69 -13.96
N ARG A 14 -0.37 -26.39 -15.09
CA ARG A 14 -0.81 -25.86 -16.38
C ARG A 14 -2.32 -25.64 -16.37
N VAL A 15 -2.75 -24.42 -16.67
CA VAL A 15 -4.16 -24.06 -16.84
C VAL A 15 -4.32 -23.38 -18.20
N LEU A 16 -5.15 -23.97 -19.05
CA LEU A 16 -5.44 -23.44 -20.38
C LEU A 16 -6.63 -22.49 -20.32
N VAL A 17 -6.51 -21.34 -20.96
CA VAL A 17 -7.60 -20.39 -21.20
C VAL A 17 -7.79 -20.26 -22.70
N VAL A 18 -8.97 -20.61 -23.18
CA VAL A 18 -9.33 -20.47 -24.60
C VAL A 18 -10.14 -19.20 -24.77
N GLY A 19 -9.60 -18.23 -25.51
CA GLY A 19 -10.19 -16.91 -25.71
C GLY A 19 -9.40 -15.78 -25.03
N GLY A 20 -9.36 -14.63 -25.69
CA GLY A 20 -8.57 -13.45 -25.28
C GLY A 20 -9.41 -12.19 -25.01
N GLY A 21 -10.73 -12.34 -24.96
CA GLY A 21 -11.68 -11.25 -24.74
C GLY A 21 -11.90 -10.90 -23.27
N THR A 22 -12.95 -10.11 -23.01
CA THR A 22 -13.27 -9.56 -21.68
C THR A 22 -13.53 -10.63 -20.61
N VAL A 23 -14.06 -11.79 -21.01
CA VAL A 23 -14.27 -12.94 -20.10
C VAL A 23 -12.92 -13.44 -19.58
N ALA A 24 -11.95 -13.68 -20.46
CA ALA A 24 -10.62 -14.11 -20.08
C ALA A 24 -9.91 -13.05 -19.22
N THR A 25 -10.04 -11.77 -19.56
CA THR A 25 -9.51 -10.64 -18.77
C THR A 25 -9.93 -10.68 -17.31
N ARG A 26 -11.16 -11.12 -17.02
CA ARG A 26 -11.68 -11.21 -15.63
C ARG A 26 -11.26 -12.48 -14.90
N ARG A 27 -10.88 -13.54 -15.62
CA ARG A 27 -10.58 -14.88 -15.04
C ARG A 27 -9.08 -15.10 -14.82
N VAL A 28 -8.25 -14.67 -15.78
CA VAL A 28 -6.80 -14.87 -15.76
C VAL A 28 -6.13 -14.34 -14.48
N PRO A 29 -6.45 -13.14 -13.95
CA PRO A 29 -5.79 -12.64 -12.74
C PRO A 29 -5.96 -13.56 -11.52
N ALA A 30 -7.12 -14.20 -11.36
CA ALA A 30 -7.36 -15.12 -10.24
C ALA A 30 -6.57 -16.43 -10.38
N LEU A 31 -6.35 -16.90 -11.61
CA LEU A 31 -5.52 -18.08 -11.90
C LEU A 31 -4.03 -17.78 -11.62
N ILE A 32 -3.54 -16.62 -12.05
CA ILE A 32 -2.18 -16.14 -11.77
C ILE A 32 -1.97 -15.98 -10.26
N ALA A 33 -2.92 -15.36 -9.56
CA ALA A 33 -2.85 -15.19 -8.09
C ALA A 33 -2.85 -16.53 -7.33
N ALA A 34 -3.42 -17.59 -7.93
CA ALA A 34 -3.38 -18.95 -7.40
C ALA A 34 -2.11 -19.72 -7.80
N GLY A 35 -1.16 -19.08 -8.48
CA GLY A 35 0.14 -19.64 -8.88
C GLY A 35 0.10 -20.54 -10.12
N ALA A 36 -0.98 -20.51 -10.90
CA ALA A 36 -1.08 -21.34 -12.11
C ALA A 36 -0.09 -20.90 -13.20
N ARG A 37 0.41 -21.88 -13.97
CA ARG A 37 1.05 -21.62 -15.26
C ARG A 37 -0.04 -21.43 -16.30
N VAL A 38 -0.43 -20.17 -16.52
CA VAL A 38 -1.53 -19.81 -17.41
C VAL A 38 -1.05 -19.78 -18.86
N GLU A 39 -1.72 -20.53 -19.72
CA GLU A 39 -1.54 -20.50 -21.17
C GLU A 39 -2.84 -20.03 -21.82
N ILE A 40 -2.74 -19.06 -22.73
CA ILE A 40 -3.88 -18.47 -23.42
C ILE A 40 -3.78 -18.82 -24.90
N VAL A 41 -4.82 -19.46 -25.44
CA VAL A 41 -4.96 -19.71 -26.88
C VAL A 41 -6.09 -18.84 -27.41
N ALA A 42 -5.74 -17.83 -28.21
CA ALA A 42 -6.68 -16.90 -28.81
C ALA A 42 -6.03 -16.19 -30.00
N PRO A 43 -6.79 -15.84 -31.06
CA PRO A 43 -6.25 -15.04 -32.17
C PRO A 43 -5.74 -13.67 -31.73
N GLU A 44 -6.40 -13.05 -30.76
CA GLU A 44 -6.13 -11.70 -30.27
C GLU A 44 -6.31 -11.63 -28.75
N LEU A 45 -5.66 -10.66 -28.12
CA LEU A 45 -5.79 -10.35 -26.69
C LEU A 45 -6.28 -8.92 -26.46
N THR A 46 -7.01 -8.73 -25.37
CA THR A 46 -7.20 -7.39 -24.79
C THR A 46 -5.87 -6.81 -24.28
N PRO A 47 -5.72 -5.47 -24.20
CA PRO A 47 -4.52 -4.82 -23.66
C PRO A 47 -4.16 -5.28 -22.24
N THR A 48 -5.16 -5.54 -21.39
CA THR A 48 -4.95 -6.06 -20.04
C THR A 48 -4.29 -7.45 -20.05
N LEU A 49 -4.73 -8.35 -20.93
CA LEU A 49 -4.13 -9.68 -21.05
C LEU A 49 -2.73 -9.59 -21.67
N GLN A 50 -2.53 -8.70 -22.65
CA GLN A 50 -1.21 -8.43 -23.21
C GLN A 50 -0.23 -7.99 -22.10
N GLY A 51 -0.64 -7.09 -21.20
CA GLY A 51 0.19 -6.70 -20.06
C GLY A 51 0.50 -7.82 -19.05
N HIS A 52 -0.26 -8.92 -19.03
CA HIS A 52 0.13 -10.12 -18.27
C HIS A 52 1.17 -10.97 -19.01
N VAL A 53 1.07 -11.06 -20.33
CA VAL A 53 2.03 -11.75 -21.20
C VAL A 53 3.38 -11.03 -21.21
N ASP A 54 3.38 -9.71 -21.42
CA ASP A 54 4.59 -8.88 -21.45
C ASP A 54 5.36 -8.92 -20.12
N ALA A 55 4.64 -9.10 -19.01
CA ALA A 55 5.22 -9.27 -17.68
C ALA A 55 5.63 -10.72 -17.35
N GLY A 56 5.55 -11.66 -18.30
CA GLY A 56 5.91 -13.06 -18.12
C GLY A 56 4.98 -13.85 -17.21
N ARG A 57 3.75 -13.39 -16.98
CA ARG A 57 2.77 -14.03 -16.07
C ARG A 57 1.83 -15.02 -16.76
N ALA A 58 1.77 -14.98 -18.09
CA ALA A 58 1.01 -15.91 -18.92
C ALA A 58 1.73 -16.11 -20.25
N VAL A 59 1.51 -17.26 -20.89
CA VAL A 59 2.02 -17.56 -22.23
C VAL A 59 0.85 -17.41 -23.21
N TRP A 60 1.09 -16.80 -24.37
CA TRP A 60 0.06 -16.61 -25.40
C TRP A 60 0.44 -17.31 -26.70
N THR A 61 -0.52 -18.06 -27.25
CA THR A 61 -0.46 -18.67 -28.57
C THR A 61 -1.47 -17.96 -29.49
N PRO A 62 -1.02 -17.15 -30.46
CA PRO A 62 -1.87 -16.27 -31.28
C PRO A 62 -2.59 -17.02 -32.40
N ARG A 63 -3.49 -17.94 -32.04
CA ARG A 63 -4.31 -18.69 -33.00
C ARG A 63 -5.62 -19.16 -32.37
N ARG A 64 -6.49 -19.75 -33.20
CA ARG A 64 -7.66 -20.48 -32.73
C ARG A 64 -7.24 -21.78 -32.03
N PHE A 65 -8.12 -22.23 -31.14
CA PHE A 65 -7.98 -23.48 -30.40
C PHE A 65 -7.92 -24.70 -31.34
N ALA A 66 -7.11 -25.67 -30.97
CA ALA A 66 -7.10 -27.01 -31.52
C ALA A 66 -7.24 -28.03 -30.37
N PRO A 67 -7.91 -29.19 -30.57
CA PRO A 67 -8.15 -30.17 -29.50
C PRO A 67 -6.90 -30.57 -28.70
N ALA A 68 -5.75 -30.72 -29.35
CA ALA A 68 -4.47 -31.07 -28.71
C ALA A 68 -3.98 -30.00 -27.70
N ASP A 69 -4.49 -28.77 -27.74
CA ASP A 69 -4.10 -27.71 -26.80
C ASP A 69 -4.44 -28.06 -25.34
N VAL A 70 -5.44 -28.93 -25.12
CA VAL A 70 -5.82 -29.35 -23.77
C VAL A 70 -4.80 -30.29 -23.13
N GLU A 71 -3.93 -30.93 -23.91
CA GLU A 71 -3.01 -31.97 -23.43
C GLU A 71 -2.15 -31.49 -22.25
N GLY A 72 -2.18 -32.23 -21.14
CA GLY A 72 -1.41 -31.89 -19.93
C GLY A 72 -1.94 -30.70 -19.11
N ALA A 73 -3.07 -30.07 -19.50
CA ALA A 73 -3.74 -29.11 -18.64
C ALA A 73 -4.45 -29.81 -17.47
N TRP A 74 -4.49 -29.15 -16.32
CA TRP A 74 -5.27 -29.60 -15.16
C TRP A 74 -6.68 -29.00 -15.12
N LEU A 75 -6.84 -27.87 -15.80
CA LEU A 75 -8.05 -27.07 -15.86
C LEU A 75 -8.08 -26.33 -17.19
N VAL A 76 -9.24 -26.32 -17.84
CA VAL A 76 -9.52 -25.51 -19.02
C VAL A 76 -10.58 -24.48 -18.68
N HIS A 77 -10.36 -23.23 -19.08
CA HIS A 77 -11.33 -22.15 -19.02
C HIS A 77 -11.73 -21.74 -20.44
N VAL A 78 -12.99 -21.95 -20.78
CA VAL A 78 -13.58 -21.54 -22.07
C VAL A 78 -14.14 -20.13 -21.93
N ALA A 79 -13.55 -19.20 -22.66
CA ALA A 79 -13.80 -17.76 -22.60
C ALA A 79 -13.94 -17.17 -24.02
N ILE A 80 -14.68 -17.87 -24.88
CA ILE A 80 -15.02 -17.49 -26.25
C ILE A 80 -16.54 -17.36 -26.39
N ASP A 81 -16.99 -16.49 -27.29
CA ASP A 81 -18.42 -16.20 -27.51
C ASP A 81 -19.07 -17.12 -28.57
N ASP A 82 -18.28 -17.94 -29.26
CA ASP A 82 -18.73 -18.94 -30.25
C ASP A 82 -19.13 -20.24 -29.54
N PRO A 83 -20.44 -20.59 -29.51
CA PRO A 83 -20.92 -21.78 -28.78
C PRO A 83 -20.43 -23.11 -29.37
N GLU A 84 -20.22 -23.18 -30.69
CA GLU A 84 -19.78 -24.39 -31.37
C GLU A 84 -18.30 -24.65 -31.05
N ALA A 85 -17.46 -23.62 -31.16
CA ALA A 85 -16.07 -23.70 -30.74
C ALA A 85 -15.95 -23.99 -29.23
N ALA A 86 -16.81 -23.40 -28.39
CA ALA A 86 -16.83 -23.67 -26.95
C ALA A 86 -17.19 -25.13 -26.62
N ALA A 87 -18.12 -25.72 -27.39
CA ALA A 87 -18.47 -27.13 -27.28
C ALA A 87 -17.28 -28.03 -27.67
N GLN A 88 -16.54 -27.71 -28.74
CA GLN A 88 -15.34 -28.45 -29.14
C GLN A 88 -14.26 -28.46 -28.05
N VAL A 89 -14.04 -27.32 -27.39
CA VAL A 89 -13.09 -27.25 -26.26
C VAL A 89 -13.53 -28.16 -25.12
N SER A 90 -14.83 -28.17 -24.82
CA SER A 90 -15.39 -28.98 -23.73
C SER A 90 -15.31 -30.47 -24.02
N LEU A 91 -15.59 -30.89 -25.26
CA LEU A 91 -15.42 -32.27 -25.71
C LEU A 91 -13.96 -32.72 -25.61
N ALA A 92 -13.02 -31.92 -26.12
CA ALA A 92 -11.60 -32.23 -26.03
C ALA A 92 -11.12 -32.36 -24.58
N ALA A 93 -11.56 -31.47 -23.69
CA ALA A 93 -11.25 -31.54 -22.27
C ALA A 93 -11.81 -32.81 -21.61
N GLU A 94 -13.05 -33.19 -21.96
CA GLU A 94 -13.71 -34.40 -21.44
C GLU A 94 -12.97 -35.68 -21.87
N GLU A 95 -12.60 -35.79 -23.15
CA GLU A 95 -11.82 -36.92 -23.68
C GLU A 95 -10.50 -37.13 -22.93
N HIS A 96 -9.89 -36.04 -22.46
CA HIS A 96 -8.64 -36.05 -21.70
C HIS A 96 -8.86 -36.08 -20.18
N ARG A 97 -10.11 -36.14 -19.71
CA ARG A 97 -10.50 -36.12 -18.28
C ARG A 97 -10.01 -34.87 -17.54
N ILE A 98 -10.10 -33.72 -18.21
CA ILE A 98 -9.68 -32.42 -17.69
C ILE A 98 -10.92 -31.63 -17.27
N PHE A 99 -10.89 -31.05 -16.08
CA PHE A 99 -11.97 -30.17 -15.63
C PHE A 99 -12.07 -28.95 -16.55
N CYS A 100 -13.28 -28.70 -17.05
CA CYS A 100 -13.58 -27.63 -17.99
C CYS A 100 -14.61 -26.68 -17.38
N VAL A 101 -14.26 -25.40 -17.30
CA VAL A 101 -15.15 -24.32 -16.88
C VAL A 101 -15.58 -23.54 -18.11
N ARG A 102 -16.88 -23.42 -18.31
CA ARG A 102 -17.46 -22.59 -19.38
C ARG A 102 -18.06 -21.29 -18.85
N ALA A 103 -17.83 -20.21 -19.59
CA ALA A 103 -18.41 -18.91 -19.27
C ALA A 103 -19.84 -18.74 -19.79
N ASP A 104 -20.15 -19.40 -20.91
CA ASP A 104 -21.38 -19.29 -21.70
C ASP A 104 -22.45 -20.30 -21.27
N ASP A 105 -22.08 -21.57 -21.07
CA ASP A 105 -22.99 -22.66 -20.75
C ASP A 105 -22.49 -23.47 -19.55
N ARG A 106 -23.20 -23.34 -18.43
CA ARG A 106 -22.86 -24.04 -17.19
C ARG A 106 -23.12 -25.54 -17.24
N ASP A 107 -24.13 -25.98 -17.99
CA ASP A 107 -24.59 -27.36 -17.97
C ASP A 107 -23.71 -28.25 -18.86
N ALA A 108 -23.04 -27.63 -19.84
CA ALA A 108 -21.98 -28.23 -20.64
C ALA A 108 -20.57 -28.14 -20.00
N ALA A 109 -20.44 -27.68 -18.75
CA ALA A 109 -19.17 -27.58 -18.02
C ALA A 109 -19.02 -28.71 -16.99
N THR A 110 -17.80 -29.23 -16.82
CA THR A 110 -17.49 -30.24 -15.78
C THR A 110 -16.99 -29.64 -14.47
N ALA A 111 -16.69 -28.34 -14.46
CA ALA A 111 -16.37 -27.59 -13.25
C ALA A 111 -16.99 -26.19 -13.29
N TRP A 112 -17.38 -25.68 -12.11
CA TRP A 112 -17.95 -24.34 -11.97
C TRP A 112 -17.05 -23.46 -11.11
N THR A 113 -16.92 -22.19 -11.49
CA THR A 113 -16.31 -21.18 -10.61
C THR A 113 -17.38 -20.60 -9.68
N PRO A 114 -17.28 -20.79 -8.35
CA PRO A 114 -18.21 -20.21 -7.39
C PRO A 114 -18.08 -18.69 -7.28
N ALA A 115 -19.06 -18.05 -6.65
CA ALA A 115 -18.85 -16.72 -6.07
C ALA A 115 -17.95 -16.88 -4.85
N VAL A 116 -16.81 -16.18 -4.81
CA VAL A 116 -15.81 -16.35 -3.75
C VAL A 116 -15.63 -15.05 -3.00
N THR A 117 -15.59 -15.13 -1.67
CA THR A 117 -15.04 -14.08 -0.81
C THR A 117 -13.88 -14.66 -0.01
N ARG A 118 -12.90 -13.81 0.32
CA ARG A 118 -11.72 -14.20 1.10
C ARG A 118 -11.50 -13.17 2.19
N HIS A 119 -11.34 -13.65 3.42
CA HIS A 119 -10.96 -12.83 4.56
C HIS A 119 -9.81 -13.53 5.31
N GLY A 120 -8.59 -13.03 5.16
CA GLY A 120 -7.40 -13.70 5.67
C GLY A 120 -7.20 -15.09 5.04
N GLN A 121 -7.12 -16.14 5.87
CA GLN A 121 -7.00 -17.53 5.42
C GLN A 121 -8.35 -18.18 5.12
N VAL A 122 -9.46 -17.53 5.49
CA VAL A 122 -10.81 -18.07 5.27
C VAL A 122 -11.21 -17.77 3.83
N THR A 123 -11.53 -18.82 3.07
CA THR A 123 -12.14 -18.73 1.75
C THR A 123 -13.56 -19.28 1.85
N VAL A 124 -14.54 -18.47 1.47
CA VAL A 124 -15.93 -18.92 1.32
C VAL A 124 -16.26 -18.95 -0.16
N ALA A 125 -16.68 -20.13 -0.62
CA ALA A 125 -17.15 -20.36 -1.98
C ALA A 125 -18.65 -20.65 -1.94
N VAL A 126 -19.43 -19.83 -2.63
CA VAL A 126 -20.89 -19.98 -2.74
C VAL A 126 -21.23 -20.46 -4.15
N THR A 127 -21.85 -21.63 -4.22
CA THR A 127 -22.43 -22.19 -5.44
C THR A 127 -23.94 -22.26 -5.29
N ASP A 128 -24.68 -21.95 -6.35
CA ASP A 128 -26.13 -21.85 -6.25
C ASP A 128 -26.90 -22.42 -7.45
N GLY A 129 -26.54 -23.63 -7.90
CA GLY A 129 -27.33 -24.48 -8.80
C GLY A 129 -27.82 -23.93 -10.15
N GLY A 130 -27.65 -22.64 -10.45
CA GLY A 130 -28.36 -21.92 -11.50
C GLY A 130 -28.17 -20.40 -11.39
N ASP A 131 -28.32 -19.85 -10.19
CA ASP A 131 -28.47 -18.41 -9.98
C ASP A 131 -27.17 -17.73 -9.52
N ARG A 132 -26.48 -17.10 -10.47
CA ARG A 132 -25.24 -16.35 -10.20
C ARG A 132 -25.50 -15.12 -9.31
N ARG A 133 -26.67 -14.48 -9.40
CA ARG A 133 -26.98 -13.26 -8.63
C ARG A 133 -27.22 -13.61 -7.17
N ARG A 134 -27.98 -14.66 -6.89
CA ARG A 134 -28.20 -15.12 -5.52
C ARG A 134 -26.92 -15.66 -4.89
N ALA A 135 -26.09 -16.42 -5.62
CA ALA A 135 -24.75 -16.80 -5.16
C ALA A 135 -23.89 -15.58 -4.77
N MET A 136 -23.90 -14.54 -5.61
CA MET A 136 -23.18 -13.29 -5.35
C MET A 136 -23.70 -12.58 -4.10
N ALA A 137 -25.02 -12.44 -3.96
CA ALA A 137 -25.65 -11.79 -2.81
C ALA A 137 -25.35 -12.52 -1.50
N VAL A 138 -25.42 -13.86 -1.49
CA VAL A 138 -25.04 -14.67 -0.31
C VAL A 138 -23.57 -14.50 0.01
N ARG A 139 -22.69 -14.53 -0.99
CA ARG A 139 -21.26 -14.27 -0.82
C ARG A 139 -20.98 -12.87 -0.27
N ASP A 140 -21.73 -11.85 -0.68
CA ASP A 140 -21.60 -10.47 -0.17
C ASP A 140 -22.07 -10.35 1.29
N MET A 141 -23.19 -10.98 1.65
CA MET A 141 -23.64 -11.04 3.04
C MET A 141 -22.60 -11.74 3.94
N VAL A 142 -22.05 -12.87 3.49
CA VAL A 142 -21.01 -13.58 4.24
C VAL A 142 -19.72 -12.75 4.30
N ALA A 143 -19.38 -12.01 3.25
CA ALA A 143 -18.23 -11.11 3.27
C ALA A 143 -18.36 -10.06 4.39
N GLY A 144 -19.53 -9.41 4.50
CA GLY A 144 -19.78 -8.45 5.58
C GLY A 144 -19.70 -9.08 6.98
N VAL A 145 -20.18 -10.31 7.14
CA VAL A 145 -20.03 -11.05 8.41
C VAL A 145 -18.56 -11.36 8.69
N LEU A 146 -17.79 -11.82 7.69
CA LEU A 146 -16.36 -12.11 7.86
C LEU A 146 -15.55 -10.86 8.19
N GLU A 147 -15.90 -9.70 7.62
CA GLU A 147 -15.29 -8.42 7.96
C GLU A 147 -15.59 -8.00 9.41
N ALA A 148 -16.80 -8.27 9.89
CA ALA A 148 -17.21 -8.00 11.26
C ALA A 148 -16.74 -9.06 12.28
N THR A 149 -16.40 -10.27 11.81
CA THR A 149 -15.94 -11.37 12.67
C THR A 149 -14.44 -11.26 12.85
N PRO A 150 -13.93 -10.98 14.07
CA PRO A 150 -12.50 -10.98 14.30
C PRO A 150 -11.96 -12.38 13.98
N PRO A 151 -10.88 -12.49 13.19
CA PRO A 151 -10.28 -13.80 12.93
C PRO A 151 -9.93 -14.45 14.28
N ALA A 152 -10.05 -15.78 14.39
CA ALA A 152 -9.33 -16.51 15.43
C ALA A 152 -7.86 -16.14 15.24
N ALA A 153 -7.33 -15.30 16.14
CA ALA A 153 -6.04 -14.70 15.93
C ALA A 153 -5.03 -15.84 15.79
N PRO A 154 -4.33 -15.99 14.66
CA PRO A 154 -3.04 -16.69 14.74
C PRO A 154 -2.27 -15.99 15.86
N GLU A 155 -1.62 -16.73 16.76
CA GLU A 155 -0.72 -16.11 17.74
C GLU A 155 0.37 -15.37 16.96
N LEU A 156 0.13 -14.09 16.68
CA LEU A 156 1.11 -13.23 16.07
C LEU A 156 2.21 -13.07 17.11
N LYS A 157 3.46 -13.27 16.69
CA LYS A 157 4.64 -13.13 17.55
C LYS A 157 5.65 -12.26 16.83
N GLY A 158 6.44 -11.52 17.60
CA GLY A 158 7.44 -10.60 17.07
C GLY A 158 6.95 -9.15 17.03
N VAL A 159 7.59 -8.37 16.17
CA VAL A 159 7.38 -6.92 16.07
C VAL A 159 6.77 -6.56 14.73
N ALA A 160 5.71 -5.78 14.73
CA ALA A 160 5.20 -5.09 13.54
C ALA A 160 5.55 -3.60 13.60
N LEU A 161 6.35 -3.12 12.64
CA LEU A 161 6.56 -1.70 12.40
C LEU A 161 5.42 -1.18 11.54
N VAL A 162 4.57 -0.31 12.08
CA VAL A 162 3.36 0.18 11.42
C VAL A 162 3.43 1.69 11.26
N GLY A 163 3.38 2.17 10.02
CA GLY A 163 3.21 3.58 9.72
C GLY A 163 1.76 4.00 9.92
N ALA A 164 1.52 4.92 10.84
CA ALA A 164 0.20 5.39 11.24
C ALA A 164 -0.41 6.42 10.27
N GLY A 165 0.37 6.91 9.31
CA GLY A 165 -0.04 8.03 8.47
C GLY A 165 0.26 9.40 9.09
N PRO A 166 -0.10 10.50 8.41
CA PRO A 166 0.32 11.85 8.77
C PRO A 166 -0.41 12.47 9.97
N GLY A 167 -1.57 11.94 10.38
CA GLY A 167 -2.37 12.51 11.47
C GLY A 167 -3.82 12.04 11.49
N ASP A 168 -4.49 11.98 10.34
CA ASP A 168 -5.84 11.40 10.25
C ASP A 168 -5.79 9.88 10.51
N PRO A 169 -6.54 9.34 11.51
CA PRO A 169 -6.64 7.91 11.75
C PRO A 169 -7.09 7.09 10.54
N GLU A 170 -7.87 7.66 9.62
CA GLU A 170 -8.34 6.95 8.43
C GLU A 170 -7.25 6.77 7.37
N LEU A 171 -6.14 7.50 7.49
CA LEU A 171 -4.97 7.35 6.62
C LEU A 171 -4.02 6.22 7.07
N ILE A 172 -4.33 5.52 8.16
CA ILE A 172 -3.67 4.23 8.45
C ILE A 172 -4.07 3.21 7.39
N THR A 173 -3.14 2.35 6.98
CA THR A 173 -3.47 1.29 6.03
C THR A 173 -4.38 0.23 6.67
N VAL A 174 -5.20 -0.44 5.86
CA VAL A 174 -6.07 -1.56 6.32
C VAL A 174 -5.26 -2.63 7.06
N LYS A 175 -4.06 -2.96 6.57
CA LYS A 175 -3.17 -3.90 7.24
C LYS A 175 -2.65 -3.35 8.57
N GLY A 176 -2.31 -2.06 8.62
CA GLY A 176 -1.86 -1.38 9.85
C GLY A 176 -2.92 -1.43 10.94
N ARG A 177 -4.17 -1.05 10.61
CA ARG A 177 -5.31 -1.10 11.54
C ARG A 177 -5.57 -2.51 12.07
N ARG A 178 -5.55 -3.50 11.18
CA ARG A 178 -5.73 -4.92 11.56
C ARG A 178 -4.66 -5.42 12.53
N LEU A 179 -3.40 -5.05 12.33
CA LEU A 179 -2.32 -5.44 13.25
C LEU A 179 -2.38 -4.68 14.58
N LEU A 180 -2.74 -3.39 14.55
CA LEU A 180 -2.92 -2.60 15.76
C LEU A 180 -4.00 -3.20 16.67
N ALA A 181 -5.13 -3.62 16.10
CA ALA A 181 -6.20 -4.28 16.85
C ALA A 181 -5.79 -5.62 17.48
N ALA A 182 -4.84 -6.32 16.85
CA ALA A 182 -4.32 -7.61 17.31
C ALA A 182 -3.14 -7.50 18.28
N ALA A 183 -2.63 -6.29 18.57
CA ALA A 183 -1.46 -6.08 19.41
C ALA A 183 -1.69 -6.53 20.86
N ASP A 184 -0.63 -7.03 21.50
CA ASP A 184 -0.54 -7.20 22.95
C ASP A 184 0.19 -6.03 23.61
N VAL A 185 1.11 -5.40 22.85
CA VAL A 185 1.88 -4.21 23.24
C VAL A 185 1.87 -3.23 22.08
N VAL A 186 1.64 -1.96 22.38
CA VAL A 186 1.80 -0.86 21.41
C VAL A 186 2.87 0.09 21.91
N VAL A 187 3.93 0.26 21.13
CA VAL A 187 4.98 1.27 21.37
C VAL A 187 4.74 2.44 20.41
N ALA A 188 4.21 3.55 20.91
CA ALA A 188 3.78 4.69 20.09
C ALA A 188 4.72 5.90 20.25
N ASP A 189 4.94 6.63 19.15
CA ASP A 189 5.64 7.92 19.16
C ASP A 189 4.72 9.09 19.57
N ARG A 190 5.32 10.24 19.91
CA ARG A 190 4.60 11.49 20.26
C ARG A 190 3.59 11.93 19.20
N LEU A 191 3.89 11.70 17.93
CA LEU A 191 3.12 12.22 16.79
C LEU A 191 1.96 11.29 16.38
N ILE A 192 1.67 10.25 17.17
CA ILE A 192 0.58 9.35 16.87
C ILE A 192 -0.77 9.97 17.23
N PRO A 193 -1.78 9.88 16.35
CA PRO A 193 -3.13 10.35 16.63
C PRO A 193 -3.71 9.66 17.86
N GLY A 194 -4.14 10.44 18.86
CA GLY A 194 -4.73 9.91 20.09
C GLY A 194 -5.97 9.03 19.83
N MET A 195 -6.70 9.30 18.75
CA MET A 195 -7.86 8.49 18.34
C MET A 195 -7.49 7.04 18.02
N LEU A 196 -6.34 6.78 17.36
CA LEU A 196 -5.88 5.41 17.10
C LEU A 196 -5.54 4.66 18.40
N LEU A 197 -5.02 5.37 19.41
CA LEU A 197 -4.72 4.78 20.71
C LEU A 197 -5.99 4.52 21.54
N GLY A 198 -7.06 5.29 21.31
CA GLY A 198 -8.37 5.10 21.94
C GLY A 198 -9.12 3.85 21.46
N GLU A 199 -8.76 3.30 20.30
CA GLU A 199 -9.33 2.05 19.76
C GLU A 199 -8.70 0.79 20.36
N LEU A 200 -7.64 0.93 21.17
CA LEU A 200 -6.93 -0.20 21.76
C LEU A 200 -7.80 -0.91 22.82
N ARG A 201 -7.66 -2.24 22.87
CA ARG A 201 -8.33 -3.05 23.90
C ARG A 201 -7.73 -2.73 25.27
N PRO A 202 -8.51 -2.76 26.37
CA PRO A 202 -8.02 -2.40 27.71
C PRO A 202 -6.81 -3.21 28.20
N GLU A 203 -6.66 -4.44 27.71
CA GLU A 203 -5.56 -5.34 28.03
C GLU A 203 -4.23 -5.04 27.31
N VAL A 204 -4.25 -4.14 26.31
CA VAL A 204 -3.04 -3.79 25.55
C VAL A 204 -2.11 -2.93 26.40
N GLU A 205 -0.85 -3.33 26.52
CA GLU A 205 0.17 -2.49 27.15
C GLU A 205 0.56 -1.35 26.20
N LEU A 206 0.23 -0.11 26.57
CA LEU A 206 0.63 1.08 25.82
C LEU A 206 1.92 1.68 26.39
N ILE A 207 2.96 1.73 25.58
CA ILE A 207 4.26 2.33 25.90
C ILE A 207 4.42 3.60 25.06
N ASP A 208 4.45 4.75 25.74
CA ASP A 208 4.69 6.05 25.11
C ASP A 208 6.19 6.31 25.01
N ALA A 209 6.73 6.24 23.78
CA ALA A 209 8.14 6.46 23.52
C ALA A 209 8.59 7.89 23.86
N ALA A 210 7.66 8.86 23.93
CA ALA A 210 7.97 10.25 24.27
C ALA A 210 8.25 10.47 25.76
N LYS A 211 7.88 9.51 26.62
CA LYS A 211 8.07 9.57 28.08
C LYS A 211 9.34 8.87 28.57
N ILE A 212 10.14 8.31 27.65
CA ILE A 212 11.39 7.63 27.98
C ILE A 212 12.43 8.65 28.47
N PRO A 213 12.93 8.55 29.72
CA PRO A 213 13.72 9.60 30.36
C PRO A 213 15.21 9.54 29.98
N TYR A 214 15.58 9.85 28.73
CA TYR A 214 17.00 9.94 28.31
C TYR A 214 17.21 10.90 27.14
N GLY A 215 18.47 11.23 26.82
CA GLY A 215 18.81 11.95 25.58
C GLY A 215 18.43 11.17 24.31
N PRO A 216 18.33 11.81 23.12
CA PRO A 216 17.73 11.21 21.92
C PRO A 216 18.33 9.87 21.45
N GLN A 217 19.63 9.67 21.65
CA GLN A 217 20.31 8.41 21.29
C GLN A 217 19.96 7.29 22.27
N ALA A 218 20.10 7.56 23.58
CA ALA A 218 19.74 6.62 24.63
C ALA A 218 18.23 6.28 24.62
N ALA A 219 17.38 7.24 24.24
CA ALA A 219 15.95 6.98 24.05
C ALA A 219 15.69 5.99 22.90
N GLN A 220 16.46 6.02 21.81
CA GLN A 220 16.29 5.03 20.74
C GLN A 220 16.76 3.64 21.14
N GLU A 221 17.90 3.54 21.83
CA GLU A 221 18.40 2.26 22.35
C GLU A 221 17.40 1.64 23.32
N GLU A 222 16.74 2.47 24.13
CA GLU A 222 15.64 2.05 25.01
C GLU A 222 14.45 1.52 24.22
N ILE A 223 13.97 2.25 23.20
CA ILE A 223 12.87 1.80 22.33
C ILE A 223 13.23 0.44 21.72
N ASN A 224 14.44 0.31 21.15
CA ASN A 224 14.91 -0.94 20.56
C ASN A 224 14.90 -2.09 21.57
N ARG A 225 15.35 -1.83 22.81
CA ARG A 225 15.33 -2.82 23.89
C ARG A 225 13.92 -3.24 24.27
N ILE A 226 12.99 -2.28 24.41
CA ILE A 226 11.59 -2.54 24.73
C ILE A 226 10.94 -3.44 23.67
N LEU A 227 11.16 -3.13 22.39
CA LEU A 227 10.62 -3.93 21.28
C LEU A 227 11.11 -5.38 21.35
N VAL A 228 12.42 -5.58 21.54
CA VAL A 228 13.03 -6.90 21.65
C VAL A 228 12.55 -7.67 22.88
N ASP A 229 12.55 -7.02 24.05
CA ASP A 229 12.18 -7.66 25.32
C ASP A 229 10.72 -8.15 25.29
N ARG A 230 9.79 -7.28 24.90
CA ARG A 230 8.37 -7.65 24.83
C ARG A 230 8.09 -8.74 23.81
N ALA A 231 8.74 -8.68 22.64
CA ALA A 231 8.59 -9.71 21.63
C ALA A 231 9.20 -11.06 22.07
N SER A 232 10.30 -11.04 22.82
CA SER A 232 10.97 -12.24 23.35
C SER A 232 10.12 -12.95 24.41
N GLN A 233 9.21 -12.23 25.06
CA GLN A 233 8.20 -12.79 25.97
C GLN A 233 7.02 -13.45 25.23
N GLY A 234 7.10 -13.55 23.89
CA GLY A 234 6.07 -14.16 23.04
C GLY A 234 4.89 -13.25 22.74
N ARG A 235 4.97 -11.96 23.07
CA ARG A 235 3.92 -10.97 22.83
C ARG A 235 4.00 -10.41 21.42
N PHE A 236 2.86 -10.08 20.83
CA PHE A 236 2.81 -9.33 19.59
C PHE A 236 2.97 -7.83 19.85
N VAL A 237 4.08 -7.26 19.38
CA VAL A 237 4.42 -5.87 19.61
C VAL A 237 4.16 -5.06 18.34
N VAL A 238 3.34 -4.02 18.42
CA VAL A 238 3.16 -3.03 17.36
C VAL A 238 3.95 -1.78 17.70
N ARG A 239 4.95 -1.47 16.89
CA ARG A 239 5.67 -0.19 16.91
C ARG A 239 4.94 0.76 15.98
N LEU A 240 4.13 1.66 16.54
CA LEU A 240 3.31 2.60 15.78
C LEU A 240 4.07 3.92 15.59
N LYS A 241 4.35 4.28 14.34
CA LYS A 241 5.19 5.43 13.96
C LYS A 241 4.41 6.42 13.10
N GLY A 242 4.60 7.72 13.34
CA GLY A 242 3.96 8.75 12.52
C GLY A 242 4.48 8.73 11.08
N GLY A 243 3.60 8.91 10.10
CA GLY A 243 3.94 8.84 8.68
C GLY A 243 4.31 7.42 8.25
N ASP A 244 5.51 7.28 7.69
CA ASP A 244 6.09 6.01 7.27
C ASP A 244 7.28 5.61 8.15
N ASN A 245 7.50 4.30 8.32
CA ASN A 245 8.55 3.77 9.19
C ASN A 245 9.97 4.15 8.74
N PHE A 246 10.21 4.22 7.42
CA PHE A 246 11.55 4.33 6.83
C PHE A 246 11.81 5.72 6.21
N VAL A 247 10.81 6.60 6.15
CA VAL A 247 11.01 8.02 5.81
C VAL A 247 11.29 8.82 7.07
N PHE A 248 12.57 8.97 7.41
CA PHE A 248 13.06 9.66 8.61
C PHE A 248 12.48 9.18 9.95
N GLY A 249 11.83 8.02 9.97
CA GLY A 249 11.24 7.43 11.17
C GLY A 249 12.21 6.59 12.00
N ARG A 250 13.44 6.33 11.54
CA ARG A 250 14.41 5.41 12.20
C ARG A 250 13.94 3.95 12.29
N GLY A 251 12.91 3.54 11.55
CA GLY A 251 12.42 2.16 11.58
C GLY A 251 13.49 1.13 11.16
N GLY A 252 14.48 1.52 10.35
CA GLY A 252 15.60 0.65 9.99
C GLY A 252 16.46 0.25 11.19
N GLU A 253 16.72 1.18 12.12
CA GLU A 253 17.48 0.90 13.34
C GLU A 253 16.72 -0.08 14.24
N GLU A 254 15.41 0.14 14.39
CA GLU A 254 14.49 -0.71 15.17
C GLU A 254 14.41 -2.12 14.59
N ALA A 255 14.26 -2.24 13.27
CA ALA A 255 14.24 -3.54 12.56
C ALA A 255 15.58 -4.29 12.69
N LEU A 256 16.71 -3.59 12.56
CA LEU A 256 18.04 -4.19 12.72
C LEU A 256 18.29 -4.69 14.15
N ALA A 257 17.81 -3.95 15.16
CA ALA A 257 17.90 -4.39 16.55
C ALA A 257 17.11 -5.68 16.79
N CYS A 258 15.88 -5.77 16.27
CA CYS A 258 15.06 -6.98 16.34
C CYS A 258 15.72 -8.16 15.60
N ALA A 259 16.22 -7.93 14.39
CA ALA A 259 16.90 -8.96 13.60
C ALA A 259 18.13 -9.53 14.32
N ARG A 260 18.95 -8.67 14.95
CA ARG A 260 20.10 -9.10 15.78
C ARG A 260 19.70 -9.97 16.97
N ALA A 261 18.48 -9.77 17.50
CA ALA A 261 17.94 -10.55 18.60
C ALA A 261 17.14 -11.80 18.15
N GLY A 262 17.06 -12.08 16.85
CA GLY A 262 16.26 -13.19 16.32
C GLY A 262 14.74 -12.96 16.40
N VAL A 263 14.30 -11.73 16.62
CA VAL A 263 12.88 -11.36 16.68
C VAL A 263 12.36 -11.12 15.27
N PRO A 264 11.31 -11.83 14.80
CA PRO A 264 10.75 -11.61 13.47
C PRO A 264 10.08 -10.24 13.39
N VAL A 265 10.36 -9.52 12.29
CA VAL A 265 9.82 -8.18 12.03
C VAL A 265 8.93 -8.19 10.80
N LEU A 266 7.72 -7.66 10.95
CA LEU A 266 6.83 -7.34 9.85
C LEU A 266 6.79 -5.82 9.64
N VAL A 267 7.03 -5.35 8.42
CA VAL A 267 6.90 -3.93 8.09
C VAL A 267 5.58 -3.68 7.36
N VAL A 268 4.82 -2.68 7.83
CA VAL A 268 3.63 -2.16 7.18
C VAL A 268 3.87 -0.68 6.86
N PRO A 269 4.09 -0.33 5.59
CA PRO A 269 4.29 1.04 5.17
C PRO A 269 3.11 1.94 5.55
N GLY A 270 3.40 3.22 5.78
CA GLY A 270 2.40 4.24 6.08
C GLY A 270 2.37 5.34 5.03
N VAL A 271 1.30 6.13 5.04
CA VAL A 271 1.21 7.32 4.22
C VAL A 271 2.16 8.39 4.78
N THR A 272 3.23 8.71 4.06
CA THR A 272 4.22 9.72 4.51
C THR A 272 3.65 11.15 4.43
N SER A 273 3.93 11.96 5.45
CA SER A 273 3.56 13.38 5.48
C SER A 273 4.29 14.20 4.42
N SER A 274 5.42 13.73 3.87
CA SER A 274 6.12 14.38 2.77
C SER A 274 5.32 14.42 1.46
N ILE A 275 4.26 13.60 1.34
CA ILE A 275 3.35 13.57 0.20
C ILE A 275 1.94 13.98 0.62
N ALA A 276 1.45 13.44 1.73
CA ALA A 276 0.07 13.66 2.14
C ALA A 276 -0.21 15.07 2.66
N ALA A 277 0.71 15.68 3.42
CA ALA A 277 0.47 17.04 3.91
C ALA A 277 0.38 18.06 2.76
N PRO A 278 1.27 18.06 1.74
CA PRO A 278 1.08 18.87 0.54
C PRO A 278 -0.21 18.54 -0.19
N ALA A 279 -0.52 17.26 -0.42
CA ALA A 279 -1.70 16.85 -1.17
C ALA A 279 -3.01 17.36 -0.52
N LEU A 280 -3.13 17.26 0.81
CA LEU A 280 -4.28 17.74 1.58
C LEU A 280 -4.33 19.27 1.70
N ALA A 281 -3.24 19.96 1.36
CA ALA A 281 -3.20 21.41 1.18
C ALA A 281 -3.44 21.83 -0.29
N GLY A 282 -3.81 20.90 -1.19
CA GLY A 282 -4.01 21.19 -2.61
C GLY A 282 -2.73 21.26 -3.44
N ILE A 283 -1.60 20.83 -2.90
CA ILE A 283 -0.28 20.98 -3.53
C ILE A 283 0.23 19.60 -3.98
N PRO A 284 0.17 19.26 -5.27
CA PRO A 284 0.75 18.01 -5.76
C PRO A 284 2.28 18.07 -5.68
N VAL A 285 2.94 17.01 -5.24
CA VAL A 285 4.43 16.99 -5.18
C VAL A 285 5.08 16.90 -6.57
N THR A 286 4.32 16.52 -7.59
CA THR A 286 4.74 16.50 -8.99
C THR A 286 3.60 16.98 -9.88
N HIS A 287 3.90 17.72 -10.93
CA HIS A 287 2.90 18.10 -11.93
C HIS A 287 3.53 18.17 -13.32
N ARG A 288 2.82 17.69 -14.35
CA ARG A 288 3.33 17.66 -15.73
C ARG A 288 3.64 19.08 -16.20
N GLY A 289 4.82 19.27 -16.79
CA GLY A 289 5.28 20.58 -17.27
C GLY A 289 5.74 21.53 -16.15
N VAL A 290 5.75 21.08 -14.89
CA VAL A 290 6.15 21.89 -13.73
C VAL A 290 7.31 21.21 -12.98
N ALA A 291 7.11 19.96 -12.53
CA ALA A 291 8.14 19.20 -11.81
C ALA A 291 8.21 17.75 -12.31
N HIS A 292 9.35 17.38 -12.86
CA HIS A 292 9.69 16.01 -13.29
C HIS A 292 10.46 15.22 -12.23
N GLU A 293 10.87 15.90 -11.16
CA GLU A 293 11.62 15.33 -10.05
C GLU A 293 11.06 15.87 -8.73
N PHE A 294 11.17 15.07 -7.67
CA PHE A 294 10.76 15.41 -6.32
C PHE A 294 11.77 14.83 -5.34
N THR A 295 12.25 15.66 -4.42
CA THR A 295 13.28 15.29 -3.44
C THR A 295 12.77 15.54 -2.03
N VAL A 296 12.91 14.54 -1.16
CA VAL A 296 12.55 14.63 0.26
C VAL A 296 13.84 14.71 1.07
N ILE A 297 13.99 15.76 1.87
CA ILE A 297 15.15 15.94 2.76
C ILE A 297 14.72 16.14 4.21
N SER A 298 15.64 15.85 5.14
CA SER A 298 15.52 16.24 6.54
C SER A 298 16.24 17.57 6.75
N GLY A 299 15.52 18.56 7.26
CA GLY A 299 16.08 19.84 7.70
C GLY A 299 16.42 19.88 9.19
N HIS A 300 16.50 18.72 9.87
CA HIS A 300 16.77 18.65 11.31
C HIS A 300 18.17 19.19 11.66
N ILE A 301 19.16 18.87 10.84
CA ILE A 301 20.53 19.37 10.93
C ILE A 301 20.64 20.62 10.02
N PRO A 302 21.13 21.76 10.52
CA PRO A 302 21.18 22.97 9.72
C PRO A 302 22.26 22.88 8.62
N PRO A 303 22.15 23.67 7.53
CA PRO A 303 23.03 23.55 6.36
C PRO A 303 24.52 23.82 6.58
N ASP A 304 24.86 24.52 7.66
CA ASP A 304 26.21 24.91 8.06
C ASP A 304 26.86 23.90 9.04
N HIS A 305 26.12 22.88 9.48
CA HIS A 305 26.64 21.89 10.42
C HIS A 305 27.58 20.90 9.72
N PRO A 306 28.72 20.52 10.34
CA PRO A 306 29.67 19.58 9.74
C PRO A 306 29.08 18.20 9.44
N ASP A 307 28.11 17.75 10.25
CA ASP A 307 27.44 16.45 10.06
C ASP A 307 26.30 16.48 9.02
N THR A 308 26.09 17.59 8.32
CA THR A 308 25.08 17.65 7.27
C THR A 308 25.49 16.75 6.10
N LEU A 309 24.61 15.84 5.70
CA LEU A 309 24.81 14.98 4.54
C LEU A 309 24.08 15.49 3.29
N VAL A 310 23.36 16.60 3.43
CA VAL A 310 22.56 17.18 2.33
C VAL A 310 23.47 18.04 1.46
N ASP A 311 23.53 17.71 0.16
CA ASP A 311 24.19 18.57 -0.83
C ASP A 311 23.28 19.75 -1.20
N TRP A 312 23.38 20.82 -0.41
CA TRP A 312 22.59 22.03 -0.58
C TRP A 312 22.84 22.74 -1.92
N ALA A 313 24.07 22.63 -2.45
CA ALA A 313 24.42 23.24 -3.72
C ALA A 313 23.76 22.50 -4.89
N ALA A 314 23.69 21.17 -4.84
CA ALA A 314 22.92 20.39 -5.81
C ALA A 314 21.42 20.69 -5.72
N LEU A 315 20.85 20.71 -4.50
CA LEU A 315 19.43 20.99 -4.29
C LEU A 315 18.99 22.39 -4.76
N ALA A 316 19.85 23.39 -4.64
CA ALA A 316 19.56 24.74 -5.13
C ALA A 316 19.50 24.80 -6.67
N ARG A 317 20.29 23.96 -7.35
CA ARG A 317 20.34 23.86 -8.81
C ARG A 317 19.22 23.01 -9.41
N MET A 318 18.62 22.11 -8.62
CA MET A 318 17.46 21.33 -9.01
C MET A 318 16.24 22.24 -9.22
N ARG A 319 15.42 21.90 -10.23
CA ARG A 319 14.24 22.68 -10.61
C ARG A 319 12.93 22.04 -10.17
N GLY A 320 12.96 20.78 -9.75
CA GLY A 320 11.77 20.11 -9.23
C GLY A 320 11.38 20.53 -7.82
N THR A 321 10.47 19.73 -7.26
CA THR A 321 9.91 19.96 -5.94
C THR A 321 10.88 19.48 -4.86
N VAL A 322 11.17 20.34 -3.88
CA VAL A 322 11.90 19.94 -2.67
C VAL A 322 10.94 19.98 -1.49
N VAL A 323 10.81 18.85 -0.80
CA VAL A 323 10.05 18.77 0.45
C VAL A 323 11.01 18.59 1.62
N VAL A 324 10.94 19.54 2.56
CA VAL A 324 11.77 19.57 3.76
C VAL A 324 10.96 19.10 4.96
N MET A 325 11.35 17.95 5.50
CA MET A 325 10.82 17.37 6.72
C MET A 325 11.63 17.85 7.93
N MET A 326 10.97 18.07 9.07
CA MET A 326 11.64 18.48 10.33
C MET A 326 12.50 19.77 10.18
N GLY A 327 12.22 20.59 9.17
CA GLY A 327 13.05 21.74 8.81
C GLY A 327 12.59 23.08 9.35
N LEU A 328 11.39 23.19 9.94
CA LEU A 328 10.78 24.49 10.29
C LEU A 328 11.69 25.37 11.14
N ARG A 329 12.36 24.80 12.16
CA ARG A 329 13.29 25.55 13.02
C ARG A 329 14.50 26.10 12.26
N ASN A 330 14.99 25.36 11.27
CA ASN A 330 16.16 25.70 10.46
C ASN A 330 15.77 26.38 9.14
N LEU A 331 14.48 26.65 8.92
CA LEU A 331 13.97 27.20 7.66
C LEU A 331 14.66 28.51 7.24
N PRO A 332 14.98 29.47 8.14
CA PRO A 332 15.74 30.66 7.76
C PRO A 332 17.10 30.32 7.11
N LYS A 333 17.90 29.46 7.78
CA LYS A 333 19.20 29.03 7.27
C LYS A 333 19.10 28.21 5.98
N ILE A 334 18.05 27.38 5.86
CA ILE A 334 17.79 26.57 4.67
C ILE A 334 17.48 27.48 3.47
N ALA A 335 16.61 28.48 3.66
CA ALA A 335 16.27 29.45 2.62
C ALA A 335 17.50 30.28 2.21
N GLU A 336 18.23 30.84 3.17
CA GLU A 336 19.48 31.58 2.93
C GLU A 336 20.48 30.73 2.13
N ARG A 337 20.68 29.47 2.52
CA ARG A 337 21.62 28.58 1.83
C ARG A 337 21.18 28.28 0.39
N LEU A 338 19.90 27.93 0.18
CA LEU A 338 19.40 27.65 -1.17
C LEU A 338 19.50 28.88 -2.09
N ILE A 339 19.24 30.08 -1.56
CA ILE A 339 19.39 31.32 -2.33
C ILE A 339 20.85 31.60 -2.65
N ALA A 340 21.75 31.47 -1.67
CA ALA A 340 23.18 31.67 -1.85
C ALA A 340 23.78 30.72 -2.90
N GLU A 341 23.25 29.50 -3.00
CA GLU A 341 23.66 28.47 -3.97
C GLU A 341 22.92 28.59 -5.33
N GLY A 342 22.12 29.64 -5.53
CA GLY A 342 21.58 30.02 -6.84
C GLY A 342 20.08 29.77 -7.07
N ARG A 343 19.32 29.34 -6.05
CA ARG A 343 17.86 29.23 -6.18
C ARG A 343 17.21 30.61 -6.06
N SER A 344 16.24 30.92 -6.91
CA SER A 344 15.57 32.23 -6.88
C SER A 344 14.86 32.49 -5.55
N ALA A 345 15.01 33.69 -4.99
CA ALA A 345 14.28 34.12 -3.80
C ALA A 345 12.76 34.17 -4.03
N ASP A 346 12.32 34.30 -5.29
CA ASP A 346 10.90 34.30 -5.67
C ASP A 346 10.32 32.89 -5.83
N THR A 347 11.12 31.83 -5.66
CA THR A 347 10.64 30.45 -5.75
C THR A 347 9.46 30.25 -4.79
N PRO A 348 8.29 29.77 -5.26
CA PRO A 348 7.15 29.52 -4.40
C PRO A 348 7.46 28.52 -3.30
N VAL A 349 6.97 28.81 -2.08
CA VAL A 349 7.09 27.94 -0.92
C VAL A 349 5.75 27.81 -0.21
N ALA A 350 5.40 26.59 0.17
CA ALA A 350 4.30 26.33 1.09
C ALA A 350 4.79 25.67 2.37
N VAL A 351 4.13 25.96 3.48
CA VAL A 351 4.36 25.32 4.78
C VAL A 351 3.03 24.79 5.28
N VAL A 352 2.95 23.48 5.49
CA VAL A 352 1.76 22.78 5.97
C VAL A 352 2.05 22.25 7.38
N GLN A 353 1.47 22.90 8.38
CA GLN A 353 1.49 22.46 9.78
C GLN A 353 0.38 21.43 10.01
N GLU A 354 0.71 20.39 10.77
CA GLU A 354 -0.24 19.36 11.23
C GLU A 354 -1.13 18.83 10.10
N GLY A 355 -0.54 18.57 8.93
CA GLY A 355 -1.26 18.09 7.76
C GLY A 355 -2.11 16.86 8.08
N SER A 356 -3.33 16.81 7.54
CA SER A 356 -4.40 15.82 7.81
C SER A 356 -5.14 15.93 9.15
N THR A 357 -4.74 16.78 10.08
CA THR A 357 -5.50 16.94 11.35
C THR A 357 -6.53 18.05 11.25
N ALA A 358 -7.48 18.08 12.19
CA ALA A 358 -8.42 19.20 12.36
C ALA A 358 -7.73 20.55 12.67
N HIS A 359 -6.43 20.53 12.98
CA HIS A 359 -5.62 21.71 13.26
C HIS A 359 -4.67 22.07 12.11
N GLN A 360 -4.88 21.49 10.91
CA GLN A 360 -4.08 21.80 9.74
C GLN A 360 -4.07 23.31 9.45
N ARG A 361 -2.87 23.87 9.28
CA ARG A 361 -2.67 25.26 8.84
C ARG A 361 -1.69 25.27 7.68
N SER A 362 -2.05 25.99 6.62
CA SER A 362 -1.20 26.15 5.44
C SER A 362 -0.85 27.62 5.24
N LEU A 363 0.40 27.87 4.85
CA LEU A 363 0.89 29.20 4.49
C LEU A 363 1.68 29.08 3.19
N THR A 364 1.38 29.96 2.23
CA THR A 364 2.14 30.11 0.99
C THR A 364 2.93 31.42 1.03
N SER A 365 4.15 31.40 0.52
CA SER A 365 5.08 32.53 0.45
C SER A 365 6.11 32.27 -0.67
N THR A 366 7.21 33.03 -0.65
CA THR A 366 8.39 32.79 -1.50
C THR A 366 9.58 32.39 -0.65
N LEU A 367 10.61 31.81 -1.26
CA LEU A 367 11.81 31.35 -0.57
C LEU A 367 12.49 32.47 0.23
N GLY A 368 12.50 33.69 -0.30
CA GLY A 368 13.07 34.87 0.37
C GLY A 368 12.26 35.40 1.55
N ALA A 369 10.95 35.11 1.62
CA ALA A 369 10.05 35.67 2.64
C ALA A 369 9.48 34.63 3.62
N VAL A 370 9.61 33.33 3.33
CA VAL A 370 8.91 32.27 4.09
C VAL A 370 9.31 32.23 5.58
N ALA A 371 10.56 32.55 5.91
CA ALA A 371 11.05 32.56 7.29
C ALA A 371 10.29 33.60 8.14
N GLU A 372 10.16 34.82 7.64
CA GLU A 372 9.42 35.89 8.33
C GLU A 372 7.92 35.60 8.32
N ALA A 373 7.37 35.13 7.21
CA ALA A 373 5.95 34.82 7.07
C ALA A 373 5.50 33.73 8.05
N THR A 374 6.29 32.65 8.19
CA THR A 374 6.00 31.57 9.15
C THR A 374 6.10 32.03 10.60
N ALA A 375 7.06 32.90 10.93
CA ALA A 375 7.20 33.48 12.26
C ALA A 375 6.01 34.40 12.60
N ALA A 376 5.64 35.30 11.68
CA ALA A 376 4.51 36.22 11.85
C ALA A 376 3.18 35.49 11.98
N ALA A 377 2.98 34.42 11.20
CA ALA A 377 1.79 33.57 11.30
C ALA A 377 1.81 32.64 12.53
N GLY A 378 2.93 32.54 13.26
CA GLY A 378 3.06 31.64 14.40
C GLY A 378 2.89 30.17 14.02
N ILE A 379 3.47 29.75 12.89
CA ILE A 379 3.52 28.34 12.47
C ILE A 379 4.44 27.56 13.42
N ARG A 380 4.02 26.36 13.83
CA ARG A 380 4.73 25.49 14.76
C ARG A 380 4.95 24.10 14.17
N THR A 381 5.79 23.31 14.82
CA THR A 381 6.00 21.90 14.48
C THR A 381 4.84 21.03 15.00
N PRO A 382 4.51 19.92 14.33
CA PRO A 382 5.12 19.40 13.10
C PRO A 382 4.66 20.16 11.85
N ALA A 383 5.58 20.47 10.94
CA ALA A 383 5.26 21.10 9.66
C ALA A 383 6.14 20.55 8.53
N VAL A 384 5.55 20.50 7.34
CA VAL A 384 6.20 20.11 6.08
C VAL A 384 6.36 21.35 5.22
N VAL A 385 7.58 21.60 4.73
CA VAL A 385 7.87 22.72 3.82
C VAL A 385 7.99 22.18 2.40
N VAL A 386 7.32 22.80 1.44
CA VAL A 386 7.36 22.46 0.01
C VAL A 386 7.93 23.64 -0.74
N ILE A 387 8.99 23.44 -1.51
CA ILE A 387 9.69 24.48 -2.27
C ILE A 387 9.64 24.10 -3.76
N GLY A 388 9.05 24.97 -4.57
CA GLY A 388 8.98 24.82 -6.02
C GLY A 388 7.63 25.23 -6.61
N ASP A 389 7.60 25.31 -7.94
CA ASP A 389 6.49 25.86 -8.71
C ASP A 389 5.19 25.05 -8.57
N VAL A 390 5.25 23.82 -8.06
CA VAL A 390 4.04 23.03 -7.76
C VAL A 390 3.12 23.68 -6.73
N VAL A 391 3.64 24.59 -5.90
CA VAL A 391 2.86 25.32 -4.90
C VAL A 391 1.77 26.19 -5.54
N THR A 392 2.02 26.74 -6.74
CA THR A 392 1.05 27.63 -7.43
C THR A 392 0.08 26.86 -8.32
N VAL A 393 0.39 25.61 -8.68
CA VAL A 393 -0.50 24.74 -9.48
C VAL A 393 -1.83 24.48 -8.76
N GLY A 394 -1.80 24.46 -7.43
CA GLY A 394 -2.94 24.16 -6.57
C GLY A 394 -3.91 25.30 -6.30
N GLU A 395 -3.62 26.54 -6.74
CA GLU A 395 -4.39 27.75 -6.37
C GLU A 395 -5.86 27.75 -6.82
N GLY A 396 -6.30 26.74 -7.60
CA GLY A 396 -7.70 26.52 -7.99
C GLY A 396 -8.31 25.19 -7.54
N LEU A 397 -7.60 24.37 -6.74
CA LEU A 397 -8.12 23.09 -6.25
C LEU A 397 -8.96 23.30 -4.99
N THR A 398 -10.29 23.22 -5.13
CA THR A 398 -11.17 23.05 -3.97
C THR A 398 -11.22 21.57 -3.60
N LEU A 399 -10.51 21.18 -2.55
CA LEU A 399 -10.62 19.84 -1.98
C LEU A 399 -11.76 19.83 -0.95
N SER A 400 -12.70 18.90 -1.08
CA SER A 400 -13.62 18.56 0.01
C SER A 400 -12.82 17.74 1.02
N GLY A 401 -12.61 18.30 2.22
CA GLY A 401 -12.02 17.60 3.36
C GLY A 401 -12.95 16.56 3.95
#